data_AF-R4UWM8-F1
#
_entry.id   AF-R4UWM8-F1
#
_cell.length_a   1.000
_cell.length_b   1.000
_cell.length_c   1.000
_cell.angle_alpha   90.00
_cell.angle_beta   90.00
_cell.angle_gamma   90.00
#
_symmetry.space_group_name_H-M   'P 1'
#
loop_
_entity.id
_entity.type
_entity.pdbx_description
1 polymer ?
#
loop_
_entity_poly.entity_id
_entity_poly.type
_entity_poly.pdbx_seq_one_letter_code
_entity_poly.pdbx_strand_id
1 'polypeptide(L)'
;MIDMADTGDGTWGHLADTEHFGRVSRDYIVVPKADFDLPKYRGSTRAGHCMIYSRSEEKIFGIYTARAMILMQLRFDGYIGFPGGLIHEGEDILSGLNRELFEEVNVNVQKHPVKEEHYVVTHWCPSKKLLLHFYAVEIPINDLKVIEEEAVKAHDYGTETLGTLRIPLYTMGDGYRGFPAFLANSYVGNAREQLLYTLQHLSIMSNEEITKAVEARPVMLSTEENKGGVHV
;
A
#
# COMPACT_ATOMS: atom_id res chain seq x y z
N MET A 1 5.28 -25.88 29.72
CA MET A 1 4.22 -25.21 28.96
C MET A 1 4.76 -23.85 28.60
N ILE A 2 4.84 -23.53 27.30
CA ILE A 2 5.09 -22.16 26.87
C ILE A 2 3.80 -21.41 27.21
N ASP A 3 3.90 -20.31 27.95
CA ASP A 3 2.76 -19.44 28.20
C ASP A 3 2.42 -18.77 26.86
N MET A 4 1.35 -19.24 26.22
CA MET A 4 0.90 -18.71 24.93
C MET A 4 0.34 -17.27 25.05
N ALA A 5 0.23 -16.73 26.27
CA ALA A 5 -0.15 -15.33 26.51
C ALA A 5 1.05 -14.37 26.54
N ASP A 6 2.29 -14.88 26.61
CA ASP A 6 3.49 -14.04 26.58
C ASP A 6 3.79 -13.62 25.12
N THR A 7 3.47 -12.36 24.81
CA THR A 7 3.73 -11.74 23.50
C THR A 7 4.99 -10.86 23.50
N GLY A 8 5.87 -11.00 24.50
CA GLY A 8 7.09 -10.23 24.64
C GLY A 8 7.05 -9.18 25.76
N ASP A 9 8.13 -8.42 25.91
CA ASP A 9 8.36 -7.51 27.04
C ASP A 9 7.57 -6.18 26.98
N GLY A 10 6.77 -5.99 25.93
CA GLY A 10 5.99 -4.77 25.71
C GLY A 10 6.84 -3.54 25.39
N THR A 11 8.15 -3.71 25.16
CA THR A 11 9.04 -2.68 24.66
C THR A 11 9.22 -2.83 23.15
N TRP A 12 9.71 -1.78 22.50
CA TRP A 12 10.02 -1.82 21.07
C TRP A 12 11.41 -2.42 20.78
N GLY A 13 12.20 -2.74 21.82
CA GLY A 13 13.54 -3.29 21.66
C GLY A 13 14.40 -2.48 20.67
N HIS A 14 14.92 -3.17 19.65
CA HIS A 14 15.74 -2.55 18.60
C HIS A 14 14.93 -1.66 17.63
N LEU A 15 13.60 -1.71 17.65
CA LEU A 15 12.69 -0.87 16.85
C LEU A 15 12.32 0.45 17.56
N ALA A 16 12.83 0.69 18.77
CA ALA A 16 12.45 1.87 19.57
C ALA A 16 12.68 3.20 18.85
N ASP A 17 13.76 3.29 18.06
CA ASP A 17 14.11 4.52 17.34
C ASP A 17 13.19 4.79 16.14
N THR A 18 12.53 3.75 15.60
CA THR A 18 11.64 3.85 14.43
C THR A 18 10.15 3.79 14.77
N GLU A 19 9.81 3.44 16.02
CA GLU A 19 8.44 3.32 16.53
C GLU A 19 7.54 4.50 16.16
N HIS A 20 8.04 5.71 16.37
CA HIS A 20 7.27 6.93 16.18
C HIS A 20 6.82 7.13 14.72
N PHE A 21 7.50 6.51 13.75
CA PHE A 21 7.10 6.55 12.34
C PHE A 21 5.83 5.74 12.07
N GLY A 22 5.57 4.69 12.86
CA GLY A 22 4.37 3.85 12.76
C GLY A 22 3.10 4.49 13.33
N ARG A 23 3.23 5.50 14.21
CA ARG A 23 2.08 6.16 14.86
C ARG A 23 1.19 6.88 13.85
N VAL A 24 -0.12 6.95 14.09
CA VAL A 24 -1.06 7.65 13.20
C VAL A 24 -0.73 9.16 13.13
N SER A 25 -0.69 9.72 11.91
CA SER A 25 -0.65 11.17 11.69
C SER A 25 -1.61 11.58 10.56
N ARG A 26 -1.90 12.89 10.47
CA ARG A 26 -2.75 13.50 9.44
C ARG A 26 -2.16 14.78 8.83
N ASP A 27 -0.96 15.18 9.25
CA ASP A 27 -0.31 16.43 8.86
C ASP A 27 0.60 16.28 7.61
N TYR A 28 0.31 15.30 6.75
CA TYR A 28 1.07 15.06 5.53
C TYR A 28 0.86 16.20 4.52
N ILE A 29 1.96 16.78 4.04
CA ILE A 29 1.94 17.82 3.00
C ILE A 29 2.74 17.38 1.78
N VAL A 30 2.23 17.65 0.58
CA VAL A 30 2.96 17.39 -0.66
C VAL A 30 4.18 18.32 -0.74
N VAL A 31 5.33 17.76 -1.12
CA VAL A 31 6.58 18.51 -1.29
C VAL A 31 7.03 18.41 -2.75
N PRO A 32 7.19 19.53 -3.46
CA PRO A 32 7.83 19.54 -4.78
C PRO A 32 9.28 19.04 -4.72
N LYS A 33 9.74 18.29 -5.72
CA LYS A 33 11.13 17.80 -5.79
C LYS A 33 12.18 18.92 -5.62
N ALA A 34 11.93 20.07 -6.22
CA ALA A 34 12.81 21.23 -6.14
C ALA A 34 12.99 21.77 -4.71
N ASP A 35 12.09 21.41 -3.80
CA ASP A 35 12.08 21.93 -2.44
C ASP A 35 12.77 20.99 -1.43
N PHE A 36 13.21 19.79 -1.83
CA PHE A 36 13.73 18.78 -0.89
C PHE A 36 14.92 19.25 -0.04
N ASP A 37 15.73 20.19 -0.55
CA ASP A 37 16.92 20.69 0.14
C ASP A 37 16.65 21.94 1.02
N LEU A 38 15.40 22.40 1.06
CA LEU A 38 15.01 23.53 1.90
C LEU A 38 15.32 23.23 3.38
N PRO A 39 15.80 24.23 4.15
CA PRO A 39 16.22 24.03 5.54
C PRO A 39 15.19 23.34 6.43
N LYS A 40 13.89 23.57 6.19
CA LYS A 40 12.79 22.97 6.97
C LYS A 40 12.69 21.44 6.87
N TYR A 41 13.21 20.83 5.80
CA TYR A 41 13.17 19.38 5.61
C TYR A 41 14.48 18.70 6.01
N ARG A 42 15.55 19.47 6.28
CA ARG A 42 16.85 18.93 6.71
C ARG A 42 16.70 18.17 8.02
N GLY A 43 17.37 17.02 8.11
CA GLY A 43 17.28 16.12 9.25
C GLY A 43 15.95 15.36 9.34
N SER A 44 15.11 15.40 8.30
CA SER A 44 13.99 14.46 8.20
C SER A 44 14.50 13.10 7.78
N THR A 45 14.03 12.04 8.45
CA THR A 45 14.18 10.67 7.98
C THR A 45 13.45 10.52 6.65
N ARG A 46 13.91 9.59 5.81
CA ARG A 46 13.33 9.32 4.50
C ARG A 46 12.81 7.90 4.45
N ALA A 47 11.71 7.70 3.75
CA ALA A 47 11.22 6.39 3.38
C ALA A 47 10.84 6.39 1.90
N GLY A 48 11.03 5.26 1.23
CA GLY A 48 10.61 5.03 -0.15
C GLY A 48 9.59 3.90 -0.19
N HIS A 49 8.50 4.07 -0.92
CA HIS A 49 7.56 2.99 -1.19
C HIS A 49 7.15 2.97 -2.67
N CYS A 50 6.72 1.80 -3.16
CA CYS A 50 6.36 1.62 -4.56
C CYS A 50 5.01 0.94 -4.76
N MET A 51 4.18 1.52 -5.62
CA MET A 51 3.04 0.83 -6.22
C MET A 51 3.52 -0.03 -7.40
N ILE A 52 3.57 -1.34 -7.19
CA ILE A 52 3.85 -2.31 -8.25
C ILE A 52 2.51 -2.73 -8.88
N TYR A 53 2.34 -2.51 -10.19
CA TYR A 53 1.05 -2.76 -10.83
C TYR A 53 1.15 -3.28 -12.27
N SER A 54 0.06 -3.83 -12.78
CA SER A 54 -0.17 -4.14 -14.20
C SER A 54 -1.58 -3.70 -14.58
N ARG A 55 -1.76 -3.01 -15.70
CA ARG A 55 -3.11 -2.80 -16.26
C ARG A 55 -3.73 -4.13 -16.68
N SER A 56 -5.05 -4.23 -16.52
CA SER A 56 -5.79 -5.43 -16.91
C SER A 56 -7.25 -5.10 -17.22
N GLU A 57 -7.72 -5.58 -18.38
CA GLU A 57 -9.13 -5.53 -18.75
C GLU A 57 -9.88 -6.82 -18.42
N GLU A 58 -9.23 -7.75 -17.70
CA GLU A 58 -9.80 -9.04 -17.32
C GLU A 58 -11.11 -8.86 -16.53
N LYS A 59 -12.06 -9.78 -16.76
CA LYS A 59 -13.37 -9.79 -16.11
C LYS A 59 -13.36 -10.70 -14.90
N ILE A 60 -13.39 -10.12 -13.71
CA ILE A 60 -13.58 -10.84 -12.45
C ILE A 60 -15.01 -11.38 -12.41
N PHE A 61 -15.12 -12.70 -12.23
CA PHE A 61 -16.38 -13.47 -12.34
C PHE A 61 -17.11 -13.30 -13.69
N GLY A 62 -16.43 -12.86 -14.75
CA GLY A 62 -17.06 -12.55 -16.03
C GLY A 62 -17.89 -11.26 -16.04
N ILE A 63 -17.91 -10.50 -14.94
CA ILE A 63 -18.81 -9.35 -14.75
C ILE A 63 -18.01 -8.05 -14.60
N TYR A 64 -17.07 -8.01 -13.67
CA TYR A 64 -16.43 -6.78 -13.23
C TYR A 64 -15.05 -6.60 -13.87
N THR A 65 -14.78 -5.45 -14.50
CA THR A 65 -13.45 -5.15 -15.07
C THR A 65 -12.44 -4.92 -13.95
N ALA A 66 -11.30 -5.62 -13.99
CA ALA A 66 -10.23 -5.50 -13.01
C ALA A 66 -9.55 -4.11 -13.01
N ARG A 67 -9.46 -3.46 -14.17
CA ARG A 67 -8.75 -2.18 -14.45
C ARG A 67 -7.23 -2.28 -14.32
N ALA A 68 -6.77 -2.72 -13.15
CA ALA A 68 -5.38 -3.01 -12.87
C ALA A 68 -5.27 -4.05 -11.75
N MET A 69 -4.18 -4.80 -11.75
CA MET A 69 -3.73 -5.59 -10.60
C MET A 69 -2.63 -4.79 -9.90
N ILE A 70 -2.81 -4.53 -8.61
CA ILE A 70 -1.90 -3.71 -7.79
C ILE A 70 -1.54 -4.51 -6.56
N LEU A 71 -0.26 -4.54 -6.21
CA LEU A 71 0.24 -5.19 -5.01
C LEU A 71 0.34 -4.21 -3.85
N MET A 72 -0.22 -4.61 -2.71
CA MET A 72 0.05 -4.05 -1.38
C MET A 72 0.42 -5.21 -0.44
N GLN A 73 0.78 -4.91 0.80
CA GLN A 73 1.14 -5.91 1.80
C GLN A 73 0.48 -5.64 3.15
N LEU A 74 0.17 -6.71 3.87
CA LEU A 74 -0.13 -6.66 5.29
C LEU A 74 1.20 -6.60 6.05
N ARG A 75 1.37 -5.58 6.88
CA ARG A 75 2.58 -5.38 7.69
C ARG A 75 2.48 -6.07 9.04
N PHE A 76 3.62 -6.21 9.71
CA PHE A 76 3.74 -6.74 11.08
C PHE A 76 2.85 -6.02 12.11
N ASP A 77 2.60 -4.72 11.89
CA ASP A 77 1.77 -3.88 12.77
C ASP A 77 0.26 -3.97 12.46
N GLY A 78 -0.13 -4.86 11.55
CA GLY A 78 -1.52 -5.13 11.19
C GLY A 78 -2.13 -4.12 10.21
N TYR A 79 -1.35 -3.16 9.71
CA TYR A 79 -1.81 -2.19 8.72
C TYR A 79 -1.48 -2.63 7.28
N ILE A 80 -2.30 -2.17 6.33
CA ILE A 80 -2.06 -2.34 4.91
C ILE A 80 -1.14 -1.21 4.41
N GLY A 81 -0.09 -1.56 3.67
CA GLY A 81 0.88 -0.62 3.10
C GLY A 81 1.40 -1.04 1.73
N PHE A 82 2.16 -0.17 1.09
CA PHE A 82 2.94 -0.52 -0.10
C PHE A 82 4.29 -1.10 0.32
N PRO A 83 4.90 -1.96 -0.51
CA PRO A 83 6.26 -2.42 -0.27
C PRO A 83 7.27 -1.27 -0.37
N GLY A 84 8.32 -1.35 0.43
CA GLY A 84 9.33 -0.33 0.67
C GLY A 84 9.49 -0.01 2.16
N GLY A 85 10.45 0.84 2.49
CA GLY A 85 10.83 1.09 3.87
C GLY A 85 11.64 2.36 4.07
N LEU A 86 12.28 2.45 5.24
CA LEU A 86 13.15 3.57 5.60
C LEU A 86 14.44 3.53 4.76
N ILE A 87 14.90 4.70 4.34
CA ILE A 87 16.17 4.84 3.62
C ILE A 87 17.28 5.10 4.63
N HIS A 88 18.38 4.35 4.55
CA HIS A 88 19.49 4.50 5.48
C HIS A 88 20.18 5.87 5.34
N GLU A 89 20.79 6.35 6.42
CA GLU A 89 21.52 7.61 6.38
C GLU A 89 22.67 7.53 5.36
N GLY A 90 22.70 8.50 4.43
CA GLY A 90 23.68 8.55 3.34
C GLY A 90 23.36 7.65 2.14
N GLU A 91 22.31 6.83 2.20
CA GLU A 91 21.84 6.01 1.08
C GLU A 91 21.03 6.83 0.07
N ASP A 92 21.23 6.55 -1.21
CA ASP A 92 20.38 7.10 -2.28
C ASP A 92 18.97 6.50 -2.21
N ILE A 93 17.94 7.33 -2.45
CA ILE A 93 16.52 6.94 -2.29
C ILE A 93 16.16 5.75 -3.18
N LEU A 94 16.59 5.76 -4.45
CA LEU A 94 16.26 4.68 -5.38
C LEU A 94 17.02 3.41 -5.04
N SER A 95 18.27 3.53 -4.60
CA SER A 95 19.08 2.41 -4.15
C SER A 95 18.45 1.74 -2.93
N GLY A 96 18.08 2.52 -1.91
CA GLY A 96 17.38 2.02 -0.72
C GLY A 96 16.01 1.43 -1.05
N LEU A 97 15.20 2.11 -1.86
CA LEU A 97 13.89 1.57 -2.26
C LEU A 97 14.03 0.22 -3.00
N ASN A 98 14.95 0.10 -3.95
CA ASN A 98 15.14 -1.18 -4.65
C ASN A 98 15.64 -2.28 -3.70
N ARG A 99 16.49 -1.96 -2.71
CA ARG A 99 16.89 -2.91 -1.66
C ARG A 99 15.67 -3.38 -0.86
N GLU A 100 14.85 -2.46 -0.36
CA GLU A 100 13.63 -2.77 0.41
C GLU A 100 12.64 -3.64 -0.41
N LEU A 101 12.44 -3.34 -1.71
CA LEU A 101 11.57 -4.16 -2.57
C LEU A 101 12.11 -5.58 -2.79
N PHE A 102 13.43 -5.77 -2.76
CA PHE A 102 14.02 -7.10 -2.81
C PHE A 102 13.84 -7.83 -1.47
N GLU A 103 14.02 -7.14 -0.35
CA GLU A 103 13.93 -7.72 1.00
C GLU A 103 12.49 -8.12 1.37
N GLU A 104 11.50 -7.27 1.07
CA GLU A 104 10.10 -7.47 1.49
C GLU A 104 9.26 -8.33 0.52
N VAL A 105 9.50 -8.19 -0.79
CA VAL A 105 8.66 -8.83 -1.83
C VAL A 105 9.47 -9.54 -2.92
N ASN A 106 10.78 -9.71 -2.73
CA ASN A 106 11.68 -10.45 -3.61
C ASN A 106 11.61 -10.01 -5.08
N VAL A 107 11.43 -8.70 -5.32
CA VAL A 107 11.43 -8.16 -6.68
C VAL A 107 12.80 -8.35 -7.31
N ASN A 108 12.84 -8.90 -8.53
CA ASN A 108 14.06 -8.92 -9.33
C ASN A 108 14.37 -7.51 -9.85
N VAL A 109 15.11 -6.74 -9.04
CA VAL A 109 15.49 -5.35 -9.33
C VAL A 109 16.42 -5.19 -10.54
N GLN A 110 17.05 -6.27 -11.03
CA GLN A 110 17.79 -6.21 -12.30
C GLN A 110 16.86 -6.20 -13.51
N LYS A 111 15.70 -6.85 -13.39
CA LYS A 111 14.68 -6.92 -14.44
C LYS A 111 13.68 -5.77 -14.37
N HIS A 112 13.23 -5.42 -13.16
CA HIS A 112 12.23 -4.38 -12.91
C HIS A 112 12.71 -3.34 -11.89
N PRO A 113 13.82 -2.63 -12.14
CA PRO A 113 14.29 -1.60 -11.22
C PRO A 113 13.29 -0.45 -11.13
N VAL A 114 13.06 0.07 -9.92
CA VAL A 114 12.44 1.37 -9.73
C VAL A 114 13.46 2.46 -10.08
N LYS A 115 13.04 3.45 -10.86
CA LYS A 115 13.88 4.53 -11.39
C LYS A 115 13.21 5.88 -11.18
N GLU A 116 13.94 6.93 -11.49
CA GLU A 116 13.48 8.30 -11.36
C GLU A 116 12.22 8.62 -12.19
N GLU A 117 12.08 8.00 -13.38
CA GLU A 117 10.88 8.13 -14.22
C GLU A 117 9.60 7.56 -13.58
N HIS A 118 9.73 6.69 -12.59
CA HIS A 118 8.61 6.08 -11.86
C HIS A 118 8.13 6.93 -10.69
N TYR A 119 8.75 8.09 -10.45
CA TYR A 119 8.35 8.98 -9.37
C TYR A 119 6.91 9.47 -9.52
N VAL A 120 6.15 9.42 -8.44
CA VAL A 120 4.77 9.93 -8.40
C VAL A 120 4.68 11.18 -7.52
N VAL A 121 5.04 11.07 -6.24
CA VAL A 121 4.83 12.15 -5.27
C VAL A 121 5.73 11.98 -4.06
N THR A 122 6.05 13.08 -3.37
CA THR A 122 6.65 13.06 -2.04
C THR A 122 5.78 13.81 -1.06
N HIS A 123 5.57 13.22 0.11
CA HIS A 123 4.91 13.87 1.23
C HIS A 123 5.90 14.10 2.35
N TRP A 124 5.72 15.16 3.12
CA TRP A 124 6.41 15.39 4.37
C TRP A 124 5.42 15.36 5.53
N CYS A 125 5.80 14.67 6.61
CA CYS A 125 5.08 14.64 7.88
C CYS A 125 5.90 15.43 8.91
N PRO A 126 5.55 16.70 9.20
CA PRO A 126 6.27 17.55 10.14
C PRO A 126 6.39 16.92 11.54
N SER A 127 5.29 16.39 12.07
CA SER A 127 5.24 15.77 13.40
C SER A 127 6.20 14.59 13.57
N LYS A 128 6.48 13.87 12.49
CA LYS A 128 7.43 12.74 12.46
C LYS A 128 8.80 13.11 11.91
N LYS A 129 8.98 14.33 11.39
CA LYS A 129 10.14 14.70 10.55
C LYS A 129 10.44 13.61 9.51
N LEU A 130 9.44 13.23 8.72
CA LEU A 130 9.52 12.10 7.80
C LEU A 130 9.17 12.53 6.37
N LEU A 131 10.06 12.29 5.41
CA LEU A 131 9.80 12.40 3.98
C LEU A 131 9.43 11.03 3.41
N LEU A 132 8.27 10.94 2.75
CA LEU A 132 7.74 9.74 2.14
C LEU A 132 7.76 9.89 0.63
N HIS A 133 8.77 9.29 0.00
CA HIS A 133 8.93 9.24 -1.45
C HIS A 133 8.09 8.08 -2.01
N PHE A 134 7.25 8.36 -3.00
CA PHE A 134 6.34 7.37 -3.58
C PHE A 134 6.56 7.24 -5.08
N TYR A 135 6.65 5.99 -5.53
CA TYR A 135 6.89 5.60 -6.91
C TYR A 135 5.81 4.63 -7.39
N ALA A 136 5.63 4.50 -8.71
CA ALA A 136 4.77 3.50 -9.30
C ALA A 136 5.42 2.89 -10.54
N VAL A 137 5.51 1.56 -10.58
CA VAL A 137 6.12 0.82 -11.69
C VAL A 137 5.10 -0.12 -12.32
N GLU A 138 4.94 0.00 -13.64
CA GLU A 138 4.13 -0.92 -14.43
C GLU A 138 4.97 -2.14 -14.83
N ILE A 139 4.49 -3.32 -14.48
CA ILE A 139 5.13 -4.60 -14.73
C ILE A 139 4.19 -5.46 -15.58
N PRO A 140 4.70 -6.22 -16.57
CA PRO A 140 3.88 -7.18 -17.31
C PRO A 140 3.15 -8.15 -16.39
N ILE A 141 1.89 -8.45 -16.70
CA ILE A 141 1.00 -9.27 -15.84
C ILE A 141 1.60 -10.61 -15.40
N ASN A 142 2.37 -11.27 -16.26
CA ASN A 142 3.03 -12.55 -15.93
C ASN A 142 4.16 -12.36 -14.93
N ASP A 143 4.91 -11.26 -15.05
CA ASP A 143 5.99 -10.93 -14.13
C ASP A 143 5.42 -10.46 -12.78
N LEU A 144 4.28 -9.76 -12.78
CA LEU A 144 3.56 -9.40 -11.55
C LEU A 144 3.16 -10.65 -10.75
N LYS A 145 2.64 -11.69 -11.43
CA LYS A 145 2.29 -12.97 -10.80
C LYS A 145 3.51 -13.68 -10.23
N VAL A 146 4.64 -13.64 -10.94
CA VAL A 146 5.90 -14.18 -10.42
C VAL A 146 6.32 -13.44 -9.15
N ILE A 147 6.22 -12.11 -9.11
CA ILE A 147 6.53 -11.34 -7.89
C ILE A 147 5.65 -11.79 -6.71
N GLU A 148 4.35 -12.02 -6.93
CA GLU A 148 3.46 -12.54 -5.87
C GLU A 148 3.85 -13.93 -5.38
N GLU A 149 4.25 -14.82 -6.29
CA GLU A 149 4.74 -16.17 -5.96
C GLU A 149 6.09 -16.14 -5.23
N GLU A 150 6.94 -15.17 -5.54
CA GLU A 150 8.25 -15.00 -4.92
C GLU A 150 8.19 -14.24 -3.59
N ALA A 151 7.16 -13.42 -3.36
CA ALA A 151 7.02 -12.64 -2.13
C ALA A 151 6.95 -13.51 -0.86
N VAL A 152 6.38 -14.71 -0.94
CA VAL A 152 6.37 -15.65 0.20
C VAL A 152 7.74 -16.27 0.52
N LYS A 153 8.73 -16.03 -0.34
CA LYS A 153 10.13 -16.46 -0.19
C LYS A 153 11.06 -15.28 0.12
N ALA A 154 10.51 -14.07 0.23
CA ALA A 154 11.26 -12.86 0.53
C ALA A 154 11.87 -12.95 1.94
N HIS A 155 12.93 -12.17 2.16
CA HIS A 155 13.66 -12.18 3.42
C HIS A 155 12.76 -11.82 4.61
N ASP A 156 11.87 -10.84 4.43
CA ASP A 156 11.02 -10.32 5.51
C ASP A 156 9.64 -10.96 5.59
N TYR A 157 9.41 -12.02 4.81
CA TYR A 157 8.14 -12.73 4.85
C TYR A 157 7.96 -13.46 6.19
N GLY A 158 6.87 -13.15 6.88
CA GLY A 158 6.54 -13.67 8.20
C GLY A 158 7.13 -12.89 9.37
N THR A 159 7.93 -11.84 9.10
CA THR A 159 8.46 -10.92 10.12
C THR A 159 7.89 -9.52 9.92
N GLU A 160 8.38 -8.76 8.94
CA GLU A 160 7.91 -7.39 8.66
C GLU A 160 6.70 -7.37 7.72
N THR A 161 6.65 -8.35 6.82
CA THR A 161 5.58 -8.53 5.83
C THR A 161 4.84 -9.84 6.08
N LEU A 162 3.53 -9.76 6.36
CA LEU A 162 2.67 -10.90 6.68
C LEU A 162 1.89 -11.43 5.47
N GLY A 163 2.02 -10.79 4.31
CA GLY A 163 1.48 -11.30 3.05
C GLY A 163 1.13 -10.21 2.04
N THR A 164 1.33 -10.53 0.77
CA THR A 164 0.95 -9.68 -0.36
C THR A 164 -0.54 -9.85 -0.67
N LEU A 165 -1.19 -8.76 -1.07
CA LEU A 165 -2.59 -8.72 -1.47
C LEU A 165 -2.78 -7.95 -2.78
N ARG A 166 -3.79 -8.35 -3.55
CA ARG A 166 -4.26 -7.60 -4.72
C ARG A 166 -5.41 -6.67 -4.33
N ILE A 167 -5.41 -5.47 -4.91
CA ILE A 167 -6.49 -4.49 -4.72
C ILE A 167 -7.67 -4.80 -5.66
N PRO A 168 -8.91 -4.98 -5.16
CA PRO A 168 -10.07 -5.21 -6.00
C PRO A 168 -10.65 -3.89 -6.52
N LEU A 169 -10.18 -3.37 -7.66
CA LEU A 169 -10.61 -2.07 -8.22
C LEU A 169 -12.01 -2.07 -8.87
N TYR A 170 -12.88 -2.98 -8.44
CA TYR A 170 -14.27 -3.08 -8.88
C TYR A 170 -15.21 -2.87 -7.70
N THR A 171 -16.43 -2.40 -7.99
CA THR A 171 -17.51 -2.31 -6.99
C THR A 171 -18.61 -3.29 -7.38
N MET A 172 -19.01 -4.13 -6.43
CA MET A 172 -20.07 -5.11 -6.62
C MET A 172 -21.46 -4.44 -6.69
N GLY A 173 -22.49 -5.23 -7.04
CA GLY A 173 -23.84 -4.73 -7.30
C GLY A 173 -24.54 -4.04 -6.12
N ASP A 174 -24.05 -4.24 -4.89
CA ASP A 174 -24.54 -3.55 -3.69
C ASP A 174 -23.93 -2.16 -3.49
N GLY A 175 -23.03 -1.73 -4.38
CA GLY A 175 -22.37 -0.44 -4.31
C GLY A 175 -21.26 -0.34 -3.25
N TYR A 176 -20.93 -1.42 -2.54
CA TYR A 176 -19.95 -1.37 -1.44
C TYR A 176 -18.88 -2.46 -1.49
N ARG A 177 -19.22 -3.73 -1.72
CA ARG A 177 -18.18 -4.79 -1.72
C ARG A 177 -17.22 -4.60 -2.91
N GLY A 178 -15.97 -5.02 -2.73
CA GLY A 178 -14.86 -4.74 -3.65
C GLY A 178 -14.03 -3.55 -3.20
N PHE A 179 -13.76 -2.59 -4.08
CA PHE A 179 -12.88 -1.45 -3.80
C PHE A 179 -13.33 -0.60 -2.60
N PRO A 180 -14.63 -0.26 -2.44
CA PRO A 180 -15.04 0.54 -1.28
C PRO A 180 -14.84 -0.18 0.06
N ALA A 181 -15.18 -1.47 0.12
CA ALA A 181 -14.91 -2.29 1.30
C ALA A 181 -13.41 -2.43 1.56
N PHE A 182 -12.57 -2.53 0.51
CA PHE A 182 -11.12 -2.52 0.66
C PHE A 182 -10.63 -1.21 1.30
N LEU A 183 -11.10 -0.06 0.82
CA LEU A 183 -10.75 1.28 1.35
C LEU A 183 -11.18 1.52 2.81
N ALA A 184 -12.03 0.65 3.38
CA ALA A 184 -12.45 0.69 4.78
C ALA A 184 -11.50 -0.08 5.73
N ASN A 185 -10.46 -0.75 5.20
CA ASN A 185 -9.41 -1.34 6.03
C ASN A 185 -8.52 -0.27 6.68
N SER A 186 -7.64 -0.72 7.58
CA SER A 186 -6.65 0.13 8.23
C SER A 186 -5.37 0.20 7.39
N TYR A 187 -4.89 1.41 7.12
CA TYR A 187 -3.69 1.65 6.30
C TYR A 187 -2.59 2.34 7.11
N VAL A 188 -1.34 2.03 6.78
CA VAL A 188 -0.17 2.68 7.40
C VAL A 188 0.01 4.09 6.84
N GLY A 189 0.29 5.05 7.73
CA GLY A 189 0.60 6.43 7.34
C GLY A 189 -0.41 7.04 6.38
N ASN A 190 0.06 7.46 5.19
CA ASN A 190 -0.77 7.98 4.10
C ASN A 190 -0.84 7.03 2.89
N ALA A 191 -0.63 5.71 3.09
CA ALA A 191 -0.64 4.73 2.01
C ALA A 191 -1.98 4.70 1.25
N ARG A 192 -3.09 4.91 1.97
CA ARG A 192 -4.43 5.02 1.37
C ARG A 192 -4.51 6.23 0.43
N GLU A 193 -4.03 7.39 0.86
CA GLU A 193 -4.03 8.61 0.06
C GLU A 193 -3.08 8.49 -1.14
N GLN A 194 -1.91 7.86 -0.97
CA GLN A 194 -0.98 7.54 -2.05
C GLN A 194 -1.63 6.63 -3.10
N LEU A 195 -2.39 5.61 -2.68
CA LEU A 195 -3.15 4.75 -3.58
C LEU A 195 -4.16 5.57 -4.40
N LEU A 196 -5.00 6.35 -3.74
CA LEU A 196 -6.05 7.14 -4.42
C LEU A 196 -5.45 8.17 -5.39
N TYR A 197 -4.42 8.89 -4.95
CA TYR A 197 -3.70 9.85 -5.79
C TYR A 197 -3.11 9.17 -7.03
N THR A 198 -2.47 8.02 -6.85
CA THR A 198 -1.77 7.32 -7.93
C THR A 198 -2.74 6.71 -8.94
N LEU A 199 -3.88 6.16 -8.49
CA LEU A 199 -4.95 5.68 -9.37
C LEU A 199 -5.46 6.78 -10.31
N GLN A 200 -5.64 7.99 -9.80
CA GLN A 200 -6.04 9.15 -10.60
C GLN A 200 -4.89 9.63 -11.50
N HIS A 201 -3.69 9.79 -10.95
CA HIS A 201 -2.50 10.25 -11.67
C HIS A 201 -2.21 9.38 -12.90
N LEU A 202 -2.34 8.06 -12.74
CA LEU A 202 -2.15 7.08 -13.80
C LEU A 202 -3.40 6.87 -14.66
N SER A 203 -4.50 7.61 -14.46
CA SER A 203 -5.76 7.45 -15.21
C SER A 203 -6.33 6.02 -15.17
N ILE A 204 -6.10 5.28 -14.08
CA ILE A 204 -6.72 3.96 -13.82
C ILE A 204 -8.18 4.14 -13.39
N MET A 205 -8.44 5.20 -12.63
CA MET A 205 -9.76 5.61 -12.19
C MET A 205 -9.91 7.12 -12.31
N SER A 206 -11.11 7.58 -12.63
CA SER A 206 -11.44 8.99 -12.60
C SER A 206 -11.64 9.48 -11.15
N ASN A 207 -11.57 10.80 -10.94
CA ASN A 207 -11.87 11.41 -9.64
C ASN A 207 -13.31 11.14 -9.18
N GLU A 208 -14.26 11.02 -10.11
CA GLU A 208 -15.65 10.69 -9.80
C GLU A 208 -15.78 9.26 -9.28
N GLU A 209 -15.12 8.31 -9.93
CA GLU A 209 -15.11 6.91 -9.51
C GLU A 209 -14.46 6.73 -8.13
N ILE A 210 -13.36 7.45 -7.88
CA ILE A 210 -12.67 7.47 -6.58
C ILE A 210 -13.58 8.05 -5.50
N THR A 211 -14.18 9.22 -5.74
CA THR A 211 -15.11 9.87 -4.79
C THR A 211 -16.25 8.92 -4.43
N LYS A 212 -16.89 8.30 -5.43
CA LYS A 212 -17.96 7.33 -5.22
C LYS A 212 -17.53 6.13 -4.37
N ALA A 213 -16.31 5.61 -4.58
CA ALA A 213 -15.80 4.49 -3.80
C ALA A 213 -15.50 4.88 -2.34
N VAL A 214 -14.98 6.09 -2.09
CA VAL A 214 -14.68 6.58 -0.74
C VAL A 214 -15.95 6.86 0.06
N GLU A 215 -17.00 7.35 -0.59
CA GLU A 215 -18.27 7.72 0.05
C GLU A 215 -19.21 6.54 0.28
N ALA A 216 -19.00 5.42 -0.42
CA ALA A 216 -19.86 4.24 -0.29
C ALA A 216 -19.89 3.67 1.13
N ARG A 217 -21.04 3.09 1.51
CA ARG A 217 -21.31 2.52 2.83
C ARG A 217 -21.96 1.15 2.68
N PRO A 218 -21.74 0.22 3.61
CA PRO A 218 -22.38 -1.08 3.57
C PRO A 218 -23.90 -0.92 3.69
N VAL A 219 -24.65 -1.61 2.82
CA VAL A 219 -26.09 -1.75 2.97
C VAL A 219 -26.35 -2.80 4.05
N MET A 220 -27.00 -2.39 5.14
CA MET A 220 -27.40 -3.31 6.20
C MET A 220 -28.64 -4.09 5.75
N LEU A 221 -28.57 -5.42 5.79
CA LEU A 221 -29.75 -6.25 5.57
C LEU A 221 -30.79 -5.95 6.66
N SER A 222 -32.02 -5.65 6.23
CA SER A 222 -33.16 -5.61 7.15
C SER A 222 -33.67 -7.03 7.36
N THR A 223 -34.13 -7.35 8.57
CA THR A 223 -34.69 -8.66 8.92
C THR A 223 -35.93 -9.06 8.10
N GLU A 224 -36.52 -8.15 7.33
CA GLU A 224 -37.75 -8.41 6.56
C GLU A 224 -37.53 -9.08 5.19
N GLU A 225 -36.33 -8.98 4.61
CA GLU A 225 -36.03 -9.56 3.29
C GLU A 225 -35.93 -11.09 3.28
N ASN A 226 -35.83 -11.73 4.45
CA ASN A 226 -35.72 -13.19 4.57
C ASN A 226 -37.05 -13.95 4.42
N LYS A 227 -38.18 -13.26 4.20
CA LYS A 227 -39.51 -13.89 4.08
C LYS A 227 -39.98 -14.14 2.64
N GLY A 228 -39.18 -13.82 1.63
CA GLY A 228 -39.58 -13.89 0.21
C GLY A 228 -39.15 -15.13 -0.57
N GLY A 229 -38.47 -16.11 0.04
CA GLY A 229 -37.81 -17.21 -0.67
C GLY A 229 -38.27 -18.60 -0.27
N VAL A 230 -39.58 -18.89 -0.32
CA VAL A 230 -40.04 -20.28 -0.44
C VAL A 230 -39.98 -20.64 -1.92
N HIS A 231 -38.87 -21.23 -2.34
CA HIS A 231 -38.82 -21.94 -3.62
C HIS A 231 -39.63 -23.24 -3.47
N VAL A 232 -40.79 -23.27 -4.13
CA VAL A 232 -41.48 -24.50 -4.56
C VAL A 232 -40.70 -25.09 -5.73
#